data_AF-A0A1X6ZZH6-F1
#
_entry.id   AF-A0A1X6ZZH6-F1
#
_cell.length_a   1.000
_cell.length_b   1.000
_cell.length_c   1.000
_cell.angle_alpha   90.00
_cell.angle_beta   90.00
_cell.angle_gamma   90.00
#
_symmetry.space_group_name_H-M   'P 1'
#
loop_
_entity.id
_entity.type
_entity.pdbx_description
1 polymer ?
#
loop_
_entity_poly.entity_id
_entity_poly.type
_entity_poly.pdbx_seq_one_letter_code
_entity_poly.pdbx_strand_id
1 'polypeptide(L)'
;MTRTPHLKTATAEARGTSPSTARKALEPYATPQMQHLRVAQARLLEETQTFLDAWFDRRHRMTQAMGDLANEIMDAGTDGARISDAMSRWHEGAGERLHADVQDWLRLCTSCASHLAREASEAETEMIDNTVEMARRAGTVRHATPV
;
A
#
# COMPACT_ATOMS: atom_id res chain seq x y z
N MET A 1 47.35 44.76 10.46
CA MET A 1 47.16 43.28 10.41
C MET A 1 45.79 43.05 10.99
N THR A 2 44.75 42.72 10.23
CA THR A 2 44.52 41.46 9.52
C THR A 2 43.61 41.74 8.31
N ARG A 3 44.00 41.24 7.14
CA ARG A 3 43.32 41.47 5.86
C ARG A 3 42.35 40.32 5.62
N THR A 4 41.05 40.58 5.72
CA THR A 4 39.99 39.63 5.38
C THR A 4 39.93 39.48 3.85
N PRO A 5 40.11 38.28 3.27
CA PRO A 5 39.95 38.10 1.84
C PRO A 5 38.45 38.02 1.49
N HIS A 6 38.01 38.93 0.63
CA HIS A 6 36.69 38.90 0.01
C HIS A 6 36.56 37.63 -0.84
N LEU A 7 35.64 36.74 -0.43
CA LEU A 7 35.16 35.64 -1.25
C LEU A 7 34.44 36.24 -2.48
N LYS A 8 35.00 35.96 -3.66
CA LYS A 8 34.37 36.26 -4.95
C LYS A 8 33.01 35.58 -5.00
N THR A 9 31.98 36.37 -5.25
CA THR A 9 30.68 35.90 -5.71
C THR A 9 30.86 35.17 -7.05
N ALA A 10 30.75 33.84 -7.02
CA ALA A 10 30.61 33.05 -8.23
C ALA A 10 29.16 33.16 -8.71
N THR A 11 28.89 34.19 -9.50
CA THR A 11 27.76 34.16 -10.45
C THR A 11 28.11 33.25 -11.61
N ALA A 12 27.08 32.53 -12.08
CA ALA A 12 26.99 31.75 -13.31
C ALA A 12 27.58 30.33 -13.26
N GLU A 13 26.69 29.34 -13.18
CA GLU A 13 26.43 28.44 -14.30
C GLU A 13 25.18 27.60 -14.02
N ALA A 14 24.00 28.17 -14.29
CA ALA A 14 22.84 27.37 -14.64
C ALA A 14 23.13 26.73 -16.01
N ARG A 15 23.92 25.65 -16.03
CA ARG A 15 24.06 24.82 -17.23
C ARG A 15 22.69 24.18 -17.49
N GLY A 16 22.02 24.69 -18.51
CA GLY A 16 20.77 24.17 -19.02
C GLY A 16 20.86 22.66 -19.18
N THR A 17 20.14 21.94 -18.31
CA THR A 17 19.82 20.55 -18.56
C THR A 17 18.90 20.57 -19.78
N SER A 18 19.45 20.21 -20.94
CA SER A 18 18.64 20.03 -22.15
C SER A 18 17.44 19.13 -21.81
N PRO A 19 16.22 19.40 -22.35
CA PRO A 19 15.05 18.55 -22.14
C PRO A 19 15.34 17.07 -22.42
N SER A 20 16.28 16.78 -23.32
CA SER A 20 16.72 15.42 -23.65
C SER A 20 17.48 14.75 -22.50
N THR A 21 18.32 15.49 -21.78
CA THR A 21 19.14 14.97 -20.66
C THR A 21 18.26 14.73 -19.43
N ALA A 22 17.31 15.64 -19.16
CA ALA A 22 16.31 15.44 -18.11
C ALA A 22 15.39 14.24 -18.43
N ARG A 23 14.99 14.06 -19.70
CA ARG A 23 14.19 12.91 -20.13
C ARG A 23 14.92 11.57 -19.97
N LYS A 24 16.21 11.49 -20.35
CA LYS A 24 17.03 10.27 -20.15
C LYS A 24 17.22 9.92 -18.67
N ALA A 25 17.35 10.93 -17.80
CA ALA A 25 17.44 10.69 -16.36
C ALA A 25 16.13 10.15 -15.76
N LEU A 26 14.99 10.45 -16.37
CA LEU A 26 13.66 9.99 -15.94
C LEU A 26 13.19 8.70 -16.63
N GLU A 27 13.89 8.26 -17.67
CA GLU A 27 13.55 7.08 -18.47
C GLU A 27 13.38 5.79 -17.64
N PRO A 28 14.21 5.50 -16.62
CA PRO A 28 14.02 4.33 -15.75
C PRO A 28 12.75 4.41 -14.88
N TYR A 29 12.21 5.61 -14.64
CA TYR A 29 11.02 5.84 -13.82
C TYR A 29 9.73 5.92 -14.64
N ALA A 30 9.84 5.98 -15.97
CA ALA A 30 8.72 5.97 -16.90
C ALA A 30 8.44 4.56 -17.46
N THR A 31 9.07 3.53 -16.89
CA THR A 31 8.94 2.16 -17.37
C THR A 31 7.57 1.57 -17.01
N PRO A 32 7.02 0.67 -17.84
CA PRO A 32 5.74 0.00 -17.54
C PRO A 32 5.72 -0.70 -16.18
N GLN A 33 6.85 -1.27 -15.77
CA GLN A 33 7.01 -1.92 -14.46
C GLN A 33 6.76 -0.94 -13.31
N MET A 34 7.14 0.33 -13.46
CA MET A 34 6.90 1.36 -12.45
C MET A 34 5.43 1.78 -12.40
N GLN A 35 4.71 1.71 -13.53
CA GLN A 35 3.27 1.95 -13.57
C GLN A 35 2.50 0.83 -12.86
N HIS A 36 2.81 -0.43 -13.15
CA HIS A 36 2.24 -1.59 -12.45
C HIS A 36 2.53 -1.57 -10.95
N LEU A 37 3.77 -1.22 -10.55
CA LEU A 37 4.11 -1.05 -9.14
C LEU A 37 3.25 0.04 -8.47
N ARG A 38 3.07 1.18 -9.14
CA ARG A 38 2.24 2.27 -8.62
C ARG A 38 0.77 1.86 -8.47
N VAL A 39 0.24 1.12 -9.44
CA VAL A 39 -1.13 0.58 -9.37
C VAL A 39 -1.27 -0.41 -8.23
N ALA A 40 -0.32 -1.35 -8.07
CA ALA A 40 -0.30 -2.28 -6.95
C ALA A 40 -0.28 -1.54 -5.60
N GLN A 41 0.61 -0.55 -5.44
CA GLN A 41 0.69 0.27 -4.23
C GLN A 41 -0.61 1.00 -3.92
N ALA A 42 -1.27 1.57 -4.93
CA ALA A 42 -2.56 2.24 -4.76
C ALA A 42 -3.65 1.29 -4.25
N ARG A 43 -3.72 0.07 -4.81
CA ARG A 43 -4.70 -0.94 -4.37
C ARG A 43 -4.38 -1.48 -2.98
N LEU A 44 -3.11 -1.73 -2.67
CA LEU A 44 -2.70 -2.12 -1.31
C LEU A 44 -3.11 -1.09 -0.27
N LEU A 45 -2.97 0.21 -0.60
CA LEU A 45 -3.40 1.29 0.27
C LEU A 45 -4.93 1.27 0.47
N GLU A 46 -5.70 1.10 -0.60
CA GLU A 46 -7.17 1.04 -0.55
C GLU A 46 -7.68 -0.14 0.30
N GLU A 47 -7.12 -1.33 0.10
CA GLU A 47 -7.46 -2.53 0.90
C GLU A 47 -7.11 -2.31 2.38
N THR A 48 -5.95 -1.70 2.65
CA THR A 48 -5.51 -1.40 4.02
C THR A 48 -6.41 -0.37 4.68
N GLN A 49 -6.81 0.68 3.98
CA GLN A 49 -7.75 1.69 4.50
C GLN A 49 -9.09 1.06 4.85
N THR A 50 -9.66 0.27 3.93
CA THR A 50 -10.91 -0.45 4.15
C THR A 50 -10.84 -1.37 5.37
N PHE A 51 -9.74 -2.12 5.51
CA PHE A 51 -9.52 -2.97 6.68
C PHE A 51 -9.42 -2.14 7.97
N LEU A 52 -8.65 -1.05 7.97
CA LEU A 52 -8.42 -0.23 9.16
C LEU A 52 -9.71 0.42 9.64
N ASP A 53 -10.55 0.94 8.74
CA ASP A 53 -11.83 1.54 9.07
C ASP A 53 -12.73 0.53 9.81
N ALA A 54 -12.86 -0.68 9.26
CA ALA A 54 -13.65 -1.74 9.87
C ALA A 54 -13.06 -2.24 11.20
N TRP A 55 -11.72 -2.32 11.27
CA TRP A 55 -11.01 -2.71 12.48
C TRP A 55 -11.23 -1.72 13.63
N PHE A 56 -11.08 -0.42 13.37
CA PHE A 56 -11.28 0.60 14.40
C PHE A 56 -12.72 0.64 14.90
N ASP A 57 -13.70 0.50 14.01
CA ASP A 57 -15.11 0.40 14.41
C ASP A 57 -15.35 -0.80 15.35
N ARG A 58 -14.80 -1.97 15.04
CA ARG A 58 -14.92 -3.15 15.91
C ARG A 58 -14.20 -2.98 17.25
N ARG A 59 -13.05 -2.32 17.28
CA ARG A 59 -12.35 -2.00 18.54
C ARG A 59 -13.16 -1.04 19.40
N HIS A 60 -13.83 -0.07 18.79
CA HIS A 60 -14.75 0.81 19.53
C HIS A 60 -15.90 0.01 20.14
N ARG A 61 -16.54 -0.88 19.36
CA ARG A 61 -17.60 -1.76 19.85
C ARG A 61 -17.15 -2.70 20.96
N MET A 62 -15.91 -3.22 20.89
CA MET A 62 -15.35 -4.03 21.97
C MET A 62 -15.18 -3.22 23.27
N THR A 63 -14.67 -1.99 23.18
CA THR A 63 -14.54 -1.10 24.34
C THR A 63 -15.90 -0.80 24.96
N GLN A 64 -16.93 -0.53 24.15
CA GLN A 64 -18.30 -0.36 24.63
C GLN A 64 -18.80 -1.61 25.37
N ALA A 65 -18.66 -2.79 24.76
CA ALA A 65 -19.08 -4.05 25.38
C ALA A 65 -18.35 -4.36 26.70
N MET A 66 -17.08 -3.96 26.84
CA MET A 66 -16.36 -4.07 28.12
C MET A 66 -16.91 -3.10 29.17
N GLY A 67 -17.30 -1.89 28.77
CA GLY A 67 -17.97 -0.93 29.65
C GLY A 67 -19.33 -1.44 30.13
N ASP A 68 -20.12 -2.01 29.23
CA ASP A 68 -21.43 -2.59 29.54
C ASP A 68 -21.29 -3.77 30.52
N LEU A 69 -20.33 -4.66 30.28
CA LEU A 69 -20.01 -5.76 31.21
C LEU A 69 -19.62 -5.23 32.59
N ALA A 70 -18.78 -4.21 32.67
CA ALA A 70 -18.36 -3.64 33.94
C ALA A 70 -19.56 -3.07 34.73
N ASN A 71 -20.48 -2.38 34.04
CA ASN A 71 -21.70 -1.88 34.64
C ASN A 71 -22.60 -3.02 35.13
N GLU A 72 -22.81 -4.07 34.33
CA GLU A 72 -23.61 -5.24 34.73
C GLU A 72 -23.03 -5.94 35.96
N ILE A 73 -21.70 -6.06 36.05
CA ILE A 73 -21.03 -6.65 37.21
C ILE A 73 -21.21 -5.77 38.45
N MET A 74 -21.07 -4.45 38.33
CA MET A 74 -21.30 -3.52 39.44
C MET A 74 -22.76 -3.60 39.94
N ASP A 75 -23.72 -3.65 39.03
CA ASP A 75 -25.16 -3.78 39.34
C ASP A 75 -25.54 -5.15 39.91
N ALA A 76 -24.73 -6.19 39.65
CA ALA A 76 -24.91 -7.51 40.23
C ALA A 76 -24.44 -7.59 41.70
N GLY A 77 -23.54 -6.69 42.12
CA GLY A 77 -23.00 -6.67 43.49
C GLY A 77 -22.31 -8.00 43.84
N THR A 78 -22.87 -8.76 44.79
CA THR A 78 -22.33 -10.06 45.21
C THR A 78 -23.09 -11.26 44.61
N ASP A 79 -24.00 -11.04 43.66
CA ASP A 79 -24.74 -12.10 42.99
C ASP A 79 -23.86 -12.81 41.94
N GLY A 80 -23.24 -13.91 42.37
CA GLY A 80 -22.34 -14.69 41.52
C GLY A 80 -23.02 -15.33 40.31
N ALA A 81 -24.31 -15.64 40.38
CA ALA A 81 -25.03 -16.22 39.25
C ALA A 81 -25.23 -15.17 38.15
N ARG A 82 -25.62 -13.95 38.52
CA ARG A 82 -25.75 -12.82 37.58
C ARG A 82 -24.41 -12.43 36.96
N ILE A 83 -23.33 -12.41 37.75
CA ILE A 83 -21.98 -12.13 37.24
C ILE A 83 -21.55 -13.20 36.21
N SER A 84 -21.75 -14.48 36.52
CA SER A 84 -21.38 -15.58 35.62
C SER A 84 -22.17 -15.55 34.30
N ASP A 85 -23.44 -15.16 34.37
CA ASP A 85 -24.32 -15.03 33.21
C ASP A 85 -23.90 -13.84 32.31
N ALA A 86 -23.61 -12.68 32.91
CA ALA A 86 -23.05 -11.52 32.20
C ALA A 86 -21.73 -11.83 31.50
N MET A 87 -20.81 -12.52 32.20
CA MET A 87 -19.53 -12.97 31.64
C MET A 87 -19.72 -13.95 30.47
N SER A 88 -20.69 -14.87 30.57
CA SER A 88 -20.96 -15.84 29.50
C SER A 88 -21.43 -15.15 28.23
N ARG A 89 -22.39 -14.22 28.33
CA ARG A 89 -22.85 -13.41 27.19
C ARG A 89 -21.72 -12.58 26.57
N TRP A 90 -20.89 -11.97 27.42
CA TRP A 90 -19.76 -11.18 26.93
C TRP A 90 -18.77 -12.04 26.14
N HIS A 91 -18.45 -13.24 26.62
CA HIS A 91 -17.57 -14.17 25.90
C HIS A 91 -18.15 -14.61 24.56
N GLU A 92 -19.44 -14.92 24.50
CA GLU A 92 -20.12 -15.30 23.25
C GLU A 92 -19.98 -14.18 22.21
N GLY A 93 -20.35 -12.95 22.59
CA GLY A 93 -20.18 -11.79 21.70
C GLY A 93 -18.71 -11.49 21.36
N ALA A 94 -17.77 -11.77 22.28
CA ALA A 94 -16.34 -11.60 22.00
C ALA A 94 -15.85 -12.60 20.94
N GLY A 95 -16.37 -13.83 20.96
CA GLY A 95 -16.11 -14.85 19.94
C GLY A 95 -16.53 -14.39 18.55
N GLU A 96 -17.75 -13.84 18.42
CA GLU A 96 -18.25 -13.31 17.14
C GLU A 96 -17.37 -12.18 16.61
N ARG A 97 -16.99 -11.23 17.48
CA ARG A 97 -16.11 -10.11 17.12
C ARG A 97 -14.73 -10.57 16.68
N LEU A 98 -14.14 -11.54 17.39
CA LEU A 98 -12.84 -12.13 17.02
C LEU A 98 -12.92 -12.90 15.70
N HIS A 99 -14.02 -13.61 15.45
CA HIS A 99 -14.21 -14.31 14.19
C HIS A 99 -14.25 -13.34 13.01
N ALA A 100 -14.99 -12.23 13.15
CA ALA A 100 -15.02 -11.16 12.14
C ALA A 100 -13.62 -10.55 11.91
N ASP A 101 -12.84 -10.33 12.97
CA ASP A 101 -11.46 -9.84 12.87
C ASP A 101 -10.57 -10.77 12.03
N VAL A 102 -10.64 -12.08 12.27
CA VAL A 102 -9.86 -13.08 11.53
C VAL A 102 -10.29 -13.12 10.06
N GLN A 103 -11.59 -13.12 9.79
CA GLN A 103 -12.10 -13.14 8.41
C GLN A 103 -11.61 -11.93 7.61
N ASP A 104 -11.72 -10.73 8.17
CA ASP A 104 -11.32 -9.50 7.49
C ASP A 104 -9.80 -9.41 7.32
N TRP A 105 -9.03 -9.89 8.29
CA TRP A 105 -7.58 -9.98 8.17
C TRP A 105 -7.15 -10.93 7.03
N LEU A 106 -7.76 -12.11 6.94
CA LEU A 106 -7.52 -13.04 5.84
C LEU A 106 -7.93 -12.44 4.49
N ARG A 107 -9.05 -11.70 4.45
CA ARG A 107 -9.48 -10.97 3.24
C ARG A 107 -8.43 -9.95 2.82
N LEU A 108 -7.93 -9.12 3.73
CA LEU A 108 -6.85 -8.16 3.44
C LEU A 108 -5.63 -8.88 2.86
N CYS A 109 -5.14 -9.94 3.51
CA CYS A 109 -3.97 -10.67 3.05
C CYS A 109 -4.17 -11.25 1.64
N THR A 110 -5.32 -11.87 1.39
CA THR A 110 -5.63 -12.49 0.10
C THR A 110 -5.82 -11.46 -1.01
N SER A 111 -6.58 -10.39 -0.77
CA SER A 111 -6.74 -9.28 -1.73
C SER A 111 -5.40 -8.65 -2.09
N CYS A 112 -4.57 -8.32 -1.10
CA CYS A 112 -3.25 -7.74 -1.32
C CYS A 112 -2.34 -8.66 -2.15
N ALA A 113 -2.31 -9.95 -1.83
CA ALA A 113 -1.55 -10.93 -2.59
C ALA A 113 -2.06 -11.05 -4.04
N SER A 114 -3.38 -11.06 -4.25
CA SER A 114 -3.99 -11.11 -5.58
C SER A 114 -3.66 -9.86 -6.41
N HIS A 115 -3.72 -8.66 -5.83
CA HIS A 115 -3.35 -7.43 -6.54
C HIS A 115 -1.88 -7.43 -6.95
N LEU A 116 -0.98 -7.85 -6.06
CA LEU A 116 0.45 -7.97 -6.36
C LEU A 116 0.72 -9.00 -7.45
N ALA A 117 0.13 -10.19 -7.36
CA ALA A 117 0.31 -11.24 -8.35
C ALA A 117 -0.19 -10.81 -9.73
N ARG A 118 -1.34 -10.12 -9.80
CA ARG A 118 -1.89 -9.59 -11.04
C ARG A 118 -0.97 -8.57 -11.69
N GLU A 119 -0.56 -7.54 -10.95
CA GLU A 119 0.28 -6.48 -11.51
C GLU A 119 1.68 -6.99 -11.89
N ALA A 120 2.22 -7.99 -11.17
CA ALA A 120 3.46 -8.65 -11.57
C ALA A 120 3.30 -9.41 -12.90
N SER A 121 2.20 -10.15 -13.07
CA SER A 121 1.91 -10.88 -14.31
C SER A 121 1.67 -9.95 -15.51
N GLU A 122 0.97 -8.83 -15.29
CA GLU A 122 0.75 -7.82 -16.33
C GLU A 122 2.08 -7.15 -16.73
N ALA A 123 2.92 -6.78 -15.76
CA ALA A 123 4.24 -6.22 -16.02
C ALA A 123 5.17 -7.17 -16.79
N GLU A 124 5.11 -8.48 -16.50
CA GLU A 124 5.88 -9.49 -17.23
C GLU A 124 5.39 -9.63 -18.67
N THR A 125 4.07 -9.67 -18.88
CA THR A 125 3.46 -9.77 -20.21
C THR A 125 3.84 -8.56 -21.07
N GLU A 126 3.73 -7.34 -20.53
CA GLU A 126 4.09 -6.12 -21.25
C GLU A 126 5.60 -6.03 -21.55
N MET A 127 6.45 -6.57 -20.67
CA MET A 127 7.89 -6.67 -20.94
C MET A 127 8.20 -7.60 -22.12
N ILE A 128 7.53 -8.76 -22.19
CA ILE A 128 7.67 -9.71 -23.29
C ILE A 128 7.21 -9.07 -24.60
N ASP A 129 6.02 -8.45 -24.62
CA ASP A 129 5.46 -7.81 -25.80
C ASP A 129 6.36 -6.68 -26.32
N ASN A 130 6.87 -5.83 -25.43
CA ASN A 130 7.82 -4.77 -25.79
C ASN A 130 9.12 -5.35 -26.38
N THR A 131 9.61 -6.46 -25.85
CA THR A 131 10.82 -7.13 -26.36
C THR A 131 10.59 -7.71 -27.75
N VAL A 132 9.42 -8.34 -27.99
CA VAL A 132 9.02 -8.86 -29.30
C VAL A 132 8.89 -7.74 -30.33
N GLU A 133 8.22 -6.64 -29.96
CA GLU A 133 8.08 -5.47 -30.83
C GLU A 133 9.43 -4.81 -31.15
N MET A 134 10.33 -4.69 -30.17
CA MET A 134 11.69 -4.21 -30.42
C MET A 134 12.46 -5.12 -31.39
N ALA A 135 12.36 -6.44 -31.22
CA ALA A 135 12.99 -7.40 -32.12
C ALA A 135 12.43 -7.32 -33.54
N ARG A 136 11.11 -7.18 -33.70
CA ARG A 136 10.45 -6.97 -35.00
C ARG A 136 10.94 -5.69 -35.68
N ARG A 137 10.95 -4.57 -34.94
CA ARG A 137 11.41 -3.26 -35.45
C ARG A 137 12.87 -3.32 -35.91
N ALA A 138 13.75 -3.95 -35.14
CA ALA A 138 15.15 -4.13 -35.51
C ALA A 138 15.32 -4.98 -36.78
N GLY A 139 14.47 -6.00 -36.97
CA GLY A 139 14.41 -6.80 -38.19
C GLY A 139 13.99 -5.99 -39.42
N THR A 140 12.96 -5.15 -39.30
CA THR A 140 12.52 -4.26 -40.40
C THR A 140 13.56 -3.20 -40.78
N VAL A 141 14.30 -2.64 -39.82
CA VAL A 141 15.36 -1.66 -40.10
C VAL A 141 16.53 -2.31 -40.87
N ARG A 142 16.85 -3.58 -40.60
CA ARG A 142 17.86 -4.35 -41.36
C ARG A 142 17.46 -4.59 -42.82
N HIS A 143 16.17 -4.64 -43.13
CA HIS A 143 15.68 -4.79 -44.51
C HIS A 143 15.51 -3.46 -45.26
N ALA A 144 15.64 -2.32 -44.59
CA ALA A 144 15.41 -0.99 -45.17
C ALA A 144 16.70 -0.24 -45.57
N THR A 145 17.87 -0.87 -45.54
CA THR A 145 19.10 -0.31 -46.14
C THR A 145 19.24 -0.79 -47.59
N PRO A 146 18.94 0.05 -48.61
CA PRO A 146 19.29 -0.25 -49.99
C PRO A 146 20.77 0.14 -50.22
N VAL A 147 21.41 -0.61 -51.12
CA VAL A 147 22.77 -0.37 -51.63
C VAL A 147 22.79 0.89 -52.50
#